data_AF-F0SW92-F1
#
_entry.id   AF-F0SW92-F1
#
_cell.length_a   1.000
_cell.length_b   1.000
_cell.length_c   1.000
_cell.angle_alpha   90.00
_cell.angle_beta   90.00
_cell.angle_gamma   90.00
#
_symmetry.space_group_name_H-M   'P 1'
#
loop_
_entity.id
_entity.type
_entity.pdbx_description
1 polymer ?
#
loop_
_entity_poly.entity_id
_entity_poly.type
_entity_poly.pdbx_seq_one_letter_code
_entity_poly.pdbx_strand_id
1 'polypeptide(L)'
;MHVEIRGLERLSFRERQAVILKESGNSIEKIARILKISTSSVSTILARAKTKGYQIIAIIPENELGLEETLTEERISDESSSQEQEEDD
;
A
#
# COMPACT_ATOMS: atom_id res chain seq x y z
N MET A 1 5.28 -2.27 11.69
CA MET A 1 4.36 -2.58 10.55
C MET A 1 2.89 -2.69 10.99
N HIS A 2 1.97 -2.00 10.30
CA HIS A 2 0.51 -2.00 10.52
C HIS A 2 -0.23 -2.21 9.18
N VAL A 3 -1.34 -2.95 9.16
CA VAL A 3 -2.12 -3.24 7.93
C VAL A 3 -3.58 -2.86 8.10
N GLU A 4 -4.13 -2.12 7.13
CA GLU A 4 -5.53 -1.72 7.06
C GLU A 4 -6.22 -2.31 5.82
N ILE A 5 -7.52 -2.58 5.93
CA ILE A 5 -8.38 -2.90 4.79
C ILE A 5 -9.40 -1.77 4.65
N ARG A 6 -9.34 -1.01 3.55
CA ARG A 6 -10.25 0.10 3.23
C ARG A 6 -11.27 -0.29 2.17
N GLY A 7 -12.39 0.44 2.11
CA GLY A 7 -13.45 0.18 1.11
C GLY A 7 -14.34 -1.02 1.46
N LEU A 8 -14.32 -1.50 2.70
CA LEU A 8 -15.15 -2.63 3.16
C LEU A 8 -16.66 -2.31 3.13
N GLU A 9 -17.02 -1.03 3.22
CA GLU A 9 -18.40 -0.54 3.11
C GLU A 9 -19.02 -0.80 1.72
N ARG A 10 -18.18 -0.93 0.69
CA ARG A 10 -18.61 -1.24 -0.69
C ARG A 10 -18.91 -2.72 -0.89
N LEU A 11 -18.50 -3.57 0.05
CA LEU A 11 -18.66 -5.01 -0.01
C LEU A 11 -19.96 -5.45 0.67
N SER A 12 -20.54 -6.56 0.23
CA SER A 12 -21.58 -7.26 0.98
C SER A 12 -20.99 -7.88 2.25
N PHE A 13 -21.85 -8.25 3.20
CA PHE A 13 -21.39 -8.89 4.44
C PHE A 13 -20.58 -10.18 4.20
N ARG A 14 -20.97 -10.99 3.19
CA ARG A 14 -20.24 -12.22 2.84
C ARG A 14 -18.89 -11.92 2.19
N GLU A 15 -18.83 -10.91 1.33
CA GLU A 15 -17.57 -10.46 0.73
C GLU A 15 -16.62 -9.91 1.80
N ARG A 16 -17.11 -9.08 2.73
CA ARG A 16 -16.29 -8.59 3.87
C ARG A 16 -15.68 -9.74 4.66
N GLN A 17 -16.48 -10.72 5.04
CA GLN A 17 -15.98 -11.88 5.79
C GLN A 17 -14.92 -12.66 5.00
N ALA A 18 -15.16 -12.91 3.71
CA ALA A 18 -14.20 -13.64 2.87
C ALA A 18 -12.88 -12.87 2.71
N VAL A 19 -12.95 -11.56 2.45
CA VAL A 19 -11.77 -10.69 2.30
C VAL A 19 -10.99 -10.63 3.62
N ILE A 20 -11.63 -10.33 4.75
CA ILE A 20 -10.96 -10.25 6.05
C ILE A 20 -10.22 -11.56 6.36
N LEU A 21 -10.89 -12.71 6.19
CA LEU A 21 -10.25 -14.01 6.42
C LEU A 21 -9.08 -14.25 5.47
N LYS A 22 -9.21 -13.87 4.19
CA LYS A 22 -8.17 -14.05 3.17
C LYS A 22 -6.93 -13.21 3.49
N GLU A 23 -7.11 -11.93 3.78
CA GLU A 23 -6.01 -11.01 4.08
C GLU A 23 -5.41 -11.24 5.47
N SER A 24 -6.15 -11.91 6.37
CA SER A 24 -5.61 -12.46 7.63
C SER A 24 -4.82 -13.77 7.43
N GLY A 25 -4.51 -14.16 6.20
CA GLY A 25 -3.65 -15.31 5.89
C GLY A 25 -4.34 -16.66 5.80
N ASN A 26 -5.68 -16.74 5.79
CA ASN A 26 -6.36 -18.03 5.67
C ASN A 26 -6.37 -18.55 4.22
N SER A 27 -6.22 -19.87 4.05
CA SER A 27 -6.38 -20.53 2.75
C SER A 27 -7.85 -20.57 2.30
N ILE A 28 -8.09 -20.76 1.00
CA ILE A 28 -9.45 -20.81 0.44
C ILE A 28 -10.25 -21.96 1.06
N GLU A 29 -9.62 -23.11 1.32
CA GLU A 29 -10.23 -24.29 1.93
C GLU A 29 -10.63 -24.03 3.39
N LYS A 30 -9.79 -23.29 4.13
CA LYS A 30 -10.10 -22.89 5.51
C LYS A 30 -11.26 -21.89 5.53
N ILE A 31 -11.26 -20.90 4.63
CA ILE A 31 -12.36 -19.94 4.49
C ILE A 31 -13.66 -20.65 4.11
N ALA A 32 -13.62 -21.59 3.18
CA ALA A 32 -14.77 -22.40 2.77
C ALA A 32 -15.39 -23.15 3.96
N ARG A 33 -14.55 -23.78 4.80
CA ARG A 33 -15.00 -24.44 6.04
C ARG A 33 -15.60 -23.46 7.05
N ILE A 34 -14.97 -22.31 7.28
CA ILE A 34 -15.48 -21.29 8.23
C ILE A 34 -16.83 -20.73 7.75
N LEU A 35 -16.94 -20.38 6.47
CA LEU A 35 -18.13 -19.75 5.90
C LEU A 35 -19.23 -20.75 5.51
N LYS A 36 -18.94 -22.05 5.59
CA LYS A 36 -19.82 -23.18 5.22
C LYS A 36 -20.33 -23.08 3.77
N ILE A 37 -19.41 -22.82 2.85
CA ILE A 37 -19.68 -22.73 1.40
C ILE A 37 -18.59 -23.48 0.63
N SER A 38 -18.79 -23.72 -0.67
CA SER A 38 -17.76 -24.36 -1.50
C SER A 38 -16.54 -23.46 -1.72
N THR A 39 -15.37 -24.07 -1.97
CA THR A 39 -14.16 -23.34 -2.36
C THR A 39 -14.36 -22.50 -3.62
N SER A 40 -15.11 -23.02 -4.61
CA SER A 40 -15.50 -22.27 -5.80
C SER A 40 -16.32 -21.03 -5.48
N SER A 41 -17.24 -21.11 -4.51
CA SER A 41 -18.02 -19.96 -4.06
C SER A 41 -17.14 -18.91 -3.39
N VAL A 42 -16.16 -19.32 -2.58
CA VAL A 42 -15.18 -18.41 -1.97
C VAL A 42 -14.40 -17.68 -3.06
N SER A 43 -13.86 -18.39 -4.05
CA SER A 43 -13.12 -17.79 -5.16
C SER A 43 -13.95 -16.75 -5.92
N THR A 44 -15.22 -17.07 -6.23
CA THR A 44 -16.14 -16.16 -6.91
C THR A 44 -16.50 -14.94 -6.05
N ILE A 45 -16.62 -15.10 -4.73
CA ILE A 45 -16.84 -13.98 -3.80
C ILE A 45 -15.62 -13.07 -3.76
N LEU A 46 -14.41 -13.63 -3.64
CA LEU A 46 -13.16 -12.85 -3.61
C LEU A 46 -12.92 -12.09 -4.92
N ALA A 47 -13.20 -12.70 -6.06
CA ALA A 47 -13.11 -12.06 -7.36
C ALA A 47 -14.07 -10.86 -7.46
N ARG A 48 -15.35 -11.02 -7.07
CA ARG A 48 -16.33 -9.93 -7.04
C ARG A 48 -15.99 -8.84 -6.03
N ALA A 49 -15.41 -9.20 -4.89
CA ALA A 49 -14.95 -8.21 -3.92
C ALA A 49 -13.83 -7.33 -4.52
N LYS A 50 -12.86 -7.93 -5.22
CA LYS A 50 -11.76 -7.19 -5.86
C LYS A 50 -12.26 -6.16 -6.87
N THR A 51 -13.26 -6.51 -7.68
CA THR A 51 -13.82 -5.56 -8.67
C THR A 51 -14.55 -4.38 -8.05
N LYS A 52 -14.93 -4.45 -6.77
CA LYS A 52 -15.55 -3.34 -6.02
C LYS A 52 -14.53 -2.35 -5.44
N GLY A 53 -13.23 -2.65 -5.59
CA GLY A 53 -12.15 -1.72 -5.27
C GLY A 53 -11.90 -1.51 -3.78
N TYR A 54 -11.98 -2.58 -2.97
CA TYR A 54 -11.37 -2.53 -1.63
C TYR A 54 -9.84 -2.47 -1.77
N GLN A 55 -9.17 -1.91 -0.77
CA GLN A 55 -7.73 -1.71 -0.77
C GLN A 55 -7.10 -2.31 0.47
N ILE A 56 -5.90 -2.85 0.31
CA ILE A 56 -5.04 -3.30 1.41
C ILE A 56 -3.93 -2.27 1.51
N ILE A 57 -3.78 -1.67 2.67
CA ILE A 57 -2.78 -0.63 2.92
C ILE A 57 -1.84 -1.13 4.01
N ALA A 58 -0.55 -1.21 3.69
CA ALA A 58 0.50 -1.43 4.67
C ALA A 58 1.11 -0.07 5.05
N ILE A 59 1.07 0.24 6.34
CA ILE A 59 1.74 1.41 6.92
C ILE A 59 3.02 0.90 7.58
N ILE A 60 4.15 1.29 6.99
CA ILE A 60 5.48 0.85 7.41
C ILE A 60 6.31 2.09 7.73
N PRO A 61 6.83 2.21 8.96
CA PRO A 61 7.79 3.24 9.32
C PRO A 61 9.04 3.18 8.43
N GLU A 62 9.60 4.34 8.09
CA GLU A 62 10.77 4.47 7.21
C GLU A 62 12.00 3.70 7.74
N ASN A 63 12.23 3.78 9.05
CA ASN A 63 13.31 3.07 9.74
C ASN A 63 13.17 1.53 9.68
N GLU A 64 11.96 0.99 9.52
CA GLU A 64 11.74 -0.45 9.33
C GLU A 64 12.04 -0.89 7.89
N LEU A 65 12.01 0.02 6.92
CA LEU A 65 12.29 -0.28 5.50
C LEU A 65 13.75 -0.12 5.12
N GLY A 66 14.61 0.36 6.04
CA GLY A 66 16.02 0.62 5.75
C GLY A 66 16.22 1.69 4.67
N LEU A 67 15.25 2.60 4.54
CA LEU A 67 15.28 3.71 3.57
C LEU A 67 15.94 4.96 4.14
N GLU A 68 16.79 4.84 5.16
CA GLU A 68 17.62 5.94 5.64
C GLU A 68 18.64 6.29 4.55
N GLU A 69 18.21 7.06 3.55
CA GLU A 69 19.13 7.83 2.72
C GLU A 69 19.75 8.88 3.64
N THR A 70 21.07 8.78 3.81
CA THR A 70 21.89 9.88 4.29
C THR A 70 21.72 11.05 3.33
N LEU A 71 20.73 11.91 3.61
CA LEU A 71 20.59 13.24 3.05
C LEU A 71 21.71 14.16 3.58
N THR A 72 22.96 13.67 3.57
CA THR A 72 24.14 14.52 3.74
C THR A 72 24.27 15.35 2.49
N GLU A 73 23.63 16.52 2.55
CA GLU A 73 24.00 17.77 1.90
C GLU A 73 24.85 17.59 0.63
N GLU A 74 24.22 17.27 -0.50
CA GLU A 74 24.76 17.77 -1.77
C GLU A 74 24.59 19.29 -1.74
N ARG A 75 25.58 19.96 -1.13
CA ARG A 75 25.86 21.36 -1.39
C ARG A 75 26.04 21.48 -2.90
N ILE A 76 25.04 22.03 -3.58
CA ILE A 76 25.24 22.60 -4.91
C ILE A 76 26.20 23.78 -4.70
N SER A 77 27.50 23.51 -4.84
CA SER A 77 28.54 24.53 -4.88
C SER A 77 28.52 25.15 -6.28
N ASP A 78 27.57 26.03 -6.53
CA ASP A 78 27.67 26.99 -7.63
C ASP A 78 28.57 28.15 -7.16
N GLU A 79 29.88 27.88 -7.15
CA GLU A 79 30.91 28.91 -7.10
C GLU A 79 31.66 28.90 -8.44
N SER A 80 31.31 29.82 -9.34
CA SER A 80 32.10 30.35 -10.47
C SER A 80 31.25 31.42 -11.16
N SER A 81 31.61 32.68 -11.37
CA SER A 81 32.79 33.47 -11.03
C SER A 81 32.40 34.94 -11.22
N SER A 82 32.80 35.81 -10.30
CA SER A 82 32.82 37.26 -10.48
C SER A 82 33.74 37.63 -11.66
N GLN A 83 33.27 38.46 -12.59
CA GLN A 83 34.10 39.50 -13.21
C GLN A 83 33.26 40.78 -13.29
N GLU A 84 33.52 41.67 -12.32
CA GLU A 84 33.33 43.11 -12.47
C GLU A 84 34.15 43.59 -13.67
N GLN A 85 33.57 44.43 -14.51
CA GLN A 85 34.29 45.53 -15.13
C GLN A 85 33.31 46.66 -15.43
N GLU A 86 33.52 47.74 -14.67
CA GLU A 86 33.11 49.12 -14.93
C GLU A 86 33.45 49.52 -16.37
N GLU A 87 32.59 50.30 -17.02
CA GLU A 87 33.00 51.56 -17.67
C GLU A 87 31.75 52.38 -18.03
N ASP A 88 31.65 53.53 -17.37
CA ASP A 88 30.80 54.68 -17.70
C ASP A 88 31.08 55.21 -19.13
N ASP A 89 30.03 55.60 -19.84
CA ASP A 89 30.02 56.74 -20.79
C ASP A 89 28.58 57.23 -21.04
#